data_AF-A0A7V6C7Z3-F1
#
_entry.id   AF-A0A7V6C7Z3-F1
#
_cell.length_a   1.000
_cell.length_b   1.000
_cell.length_c   1.000
_cell.angle_alpha   90.00
_cell.angle_beta   90.00
_cell.angle_gamma   90.00
#
_symmetry.space_group_name_H-M   'P 1'
#
loop_
_entity.id
_entity.type
_entity.pdbx_description
1 polymer ?
#
loop_
_entity_poly.entity_id
_entity_poly.type
_entity_poly.pdbx_seq_one_letter_code
_entity_poly.pdbx_strand_id
1 'polypeptide(L)'
;AHIQELNRMYLHRDRPTNVISFPQQEGIGPEGTHLGDIVISVERAQIEATDSQMDTMDRLLQLLIHGICHLLGYNHEDVSVDTAKEMEDIETYLLKRISEGS
;
A
#
# COMPACT_ATOMS: atom_id res chain seq x y z
N ALA A 1 -11.19 -12.91 6.04
CA ALA A 1 -11.21 -14.09 5.16
C ALA A 1 -10.96 -13.74 3.68
N HIS A 2 -11.67 -12.76 3.10
CA HIS A 2 -11.60 -12.48 1.66
C HIS A 2 -10.22 -11.97 1.15
N ILE A 3 -9.54 -11.07 1.88
CA ILE A 3 -8.23 -10.57 1.42
C ILE A 3 -7.13 -11.64 1.41
N GLN A 4 -7.20 -12.62 2.32
CA GLN A 4 -6.28 -13.75 2.33
C GLN A 4 -6.50 -14.66 1.12
N GLU A 5 -7.76 -14.84 0.71
CA GLU A 5 -8.10 -15.57 -0.51
C GLU A 5 -7.54 -14.85 -1.75
N LEU A 6 -7.68 -13.53 -1.84
CA LEU A 6 -7.06 -12.73 -2.91
C LEU A 6 -5.53 -12.85 -2.89
N ASN A 7 -4.90 -12.76 -1.72
CA ASN A 7 -3.44 -12.89 -1.56
C ASN A 7 -2.95 -14.28 -2.03
N ARG A 8 -3.71 -15.33 -1.73
CA ARG A 8 -3.42 -16.69 -2.20
C ARG A 8 -3.62 -16.83 -3.70
N MET A 9 -4.73 -16.31 -4.25
CA MET A 9 -5.09 -16.48 -5.65
C MET A 9 -4.14 -15.72 -6.59
N TYR A 10 -3.78 -14.49 -6.25
CA TYR A 10 -3.06 -13.60 -7.15
C TYR A 10 -1.57 -13.43 -6.82
N LEU A 11 -1.19 -13.50 -5.54
CA LEU A 11 0.22 -13.35 -5.12
C LEU A 11 0.84 -14.65 -4.62
N HIS A 12 0.09 -15.76 -4.68
CA HIS A 12 0.52 -17.09 -4.20
C HIS A 12 1.00 -17.10 -2.73
N ARG A 13 0.48 -16.17 -1.92
CA ARG A 13 0.81 -16.00 -0.50
C ARG A 13 -0.42 -16.33 0.34
N ASP A 14 -0.46 -17.54 0.92
CA ASP A 14 -1.57 -17.95 1.81
C ASP A 14 -1.39 -17.41 3.24
N ARG A 15 -1.41 -16.09 3.37
CA ARG A 15 -1.35 -15.38 4.65
C ARG A 15 -2.25 -14.14 4.62
N PRO A 16 -2.83 -13.74 5.75
CA PRO A 16 -3.56 -12.49 5.81
C PRO A 16 -2.62 -11.29 5.57
N THR A 17 -3.05 -10.34 4.76
CA THR A 17 -2.41 -9.04 4.54
C THR A 17 -3.43 -7.93 4.78
N ASN A 18 -2.98 -6.68 4.88
CA ASN A 18 -3.80 -5.49 5.09
C ASN A 18 -4.07 -4.73 3.77
N VAL A 19 -3.14 -4.77 2.82
CA VAL A 19 -3.25 -4.17 1.49
C VAL A 19 -2.67 -5.10 0.43
N ILE A 20 -3.23 -5.04 -0.78
CA ILE A 20 -2.72 -5.64 -2.01
C ILE A 20 -2.86 -4.62 -3.14
N SER A 21 -1.82 -4.43 -3.93
CA SER A 21 -1.83 -3.60 -5.13
C SER A 21 -1.72 -4.46 -6.39
N PHE A 22 -2.59 -4.21 -7.36
CA PHE A 22 -2.60 -4.83 -8.68
C PHE A 22 -2.26 -3.78 -9.74
N PRO A 23 -0.98 -3.60 -10.09
CA PRO A 23 -0.60 -2.64 -11.10
C PRO A 23 -1.15 -3.06 -12.46
N GLN A 24 -1.70 -2.11 -13.22
CA GLN A 24 -2.19 -2.38 -14.57
C GLN A 24 -1.02 -2.59 -15.56
N GLN A 25 0.14 -2.04 -15.25
CA GLN A 25 1.35 -2.13 -16.07
C GLN A 25 2.56 -2.38 -15.15
N GLU A 26 3.52 -3.17 -15.63
CA GLU A 26 4.80 -3.38 -14.94
C GLU A 26 5.78 -2.27 -15.37
N GLY A 27 6.47 -1.62 -14.41
CA GLY A 27 7.47 -0.58 -14.68
C GLY A 27 7.30 0.68 -13.82
N ILE A 28 8.15 1.68 -14.04
CA ILE A 28 8.08 2.99 -13.36
C ILE A 28 7.28 3.96 -14.23
N GLY A 29 6.18 4.47 -13.69
CA GLY A 29 5.34 5.50 -14.32
C GLY A 29 4.18 4.95 -15.17
N PRO A 30 3.06 5.68 -15.24
CA PRO A 30 1.89 5.23 -15.99
C PRO A 30 2.09 5.43 -17.51
N GLU A 31 1.97 4.36 -18.29
CA GLU A 31 1.82 4.43 -19.76
C GLU A 31 0.33 4.47 -20.18
N GLY A 32 -0.58 4.78 -19.25
CA GLY A 32 -2.02 4.84 -19.47
C GLY A 32 -2.76 5.74 -18.48
N THR A 33 -4.10 5.77 -18.56
CA THR A 33 -4.95 6.62 -17.71
C THR A 33 -5.23 6.01 -16.33
N HIS A 34 -5.00 4.71 -16.16
CA HIS A 34 -5.33 3.94 -14.98
C HIS A 34 -4.06 3.31 -14.39
N LEU A 35 -3.88 3.44 -13.08
CA LEU A 35 -2.70 2.90 -12.37
C LEU A 35 -2.85 1.41 -12.02
N GLY A 36 -4.09 0.95 -11.84
CA GLY A 36 -4.42 -0.38 -11.36
C GLY A 36 -5.37 -0.31 -10.16
N ASP A 37 -5.43 -1.42 -9.41
CA ASP A 37 -6.36 -1.60 -8.29
C ASP A 37 -5.63 -1.69 -6.95
N ILE A 38 -6.26 -1.17 -5.89
CA ILE A 38 -5.79 -1.32 -4.51
C ILE A 38 -6.92 -1.95 -3.69
N VAL A 39 -6.63 -3.06 -3.04
CA VAL A 39 -7.56 -3.75 -2.14
C VAL A 39 -7.06 -3.63 -0.70
N ILE A 40 -7.85 -2.97 0.15
CA ILE A 40 -7.53 -2.77 1.57
C ILE A 40 -8.53 -3.54 2.43
N SER A 41 -8.03 -4.29 3.41
CA SER A 41 -8.87 -4.91 4.43
C SER A 41 -9.10 -3.94 5.59
N VAL A 42 -10.29 -3.35 5.63
CA VAL A 42 -10.70 -2.42 6.71
C VAL A 42 -10.61 -3.09 8.09
N GLU A 43 -11.04 -4.35 8.20
CA GLU A 43 -10.95 -5.13 9.44
C GLU A 43 -9.50 -5.23 9.95
N ARG A 44 -8.54 -5.53 9.06
CA ARG A 44 -7.12 -5.61 9.42
C ARG A 44 -6.54 -4.24 9.75
N ALA A 45 -6.90 -3.22 8.98
CA ALA A 45 -6.50 -1.85 9.25
C ALA A 45 -6.98 -1.36 10.63
N GLN A 46 -8.21 -1.71 11.05
CA GLN A 46 -8.74 -1.39 12.37
C GLN A 46 -7.97 -2.07 13.51
N ILE A 47 -7.63 -3.35 13.34
CA ILE A 47 -6.82 -4.09 14.31
C ILE A 47 -5.44 -3.43 14.45
N GLU A 48 -4.76 -3.18 13.33
CA GLU A 48 -3.44 -2.54 13.32
C GLU A 48 -3.46 -1.12 13.91
N ALA A 49 -4.51 -0.36 13.62
CA ALA A 49 -4.70 0.98 14.16
C ALA A 49 -4.84 0.94 15.69
N THR A 50 -5.64 -0.01 16.18
CA THR A 50 -5.84 -0.23 17.62
C THR A 50 -4.54 -0.63 18.31
N ASP A 51 -3.82 -1.60 17.75
CA ASP A 51 -2.54 -2.09 18.28
C ASP A 51 -1.46 -0.99 18.29
N SER A 52 -1.54 -0.06 17.34
CA SER A 52 -0.60 1.06 17.19
C SER A 52 -1.08 2.37 17.85
N GLN A 53 -2.20 2.34 18.58
CA GLN A 53 -2.83 3.50 19.22
C GLN A 53 -3.04 4.70 18.26
N MET A 54 -3.44 4.42 17.02
CA MET A 54 -3.72 5.43 15.98
C MET A 54 -5.17 5.36 15.49
N ASP A 55 -5.63 6.41 14.80
CA ASP A 55 -6.96 6.41 14.21
C ASP A 55 -7.04 5.42 13.03
N THR A 56 -8.21 4.80 12.84
CA THR A 56 -8.43 3.87 11.73
C THR A 56 -8.31 4.56 10.38
N MET A 57 -8.78 5.80 10.24
CA MET A 57 -8.68 6.57 9.00
C MET A 57 -7.24 6.91 8.68
N ASP A 58 -6.42 7.25 9.68
CA ASP A 58 -4.99 7.46 9.49
C ASP A 58 -4.31 6.19 8.97
N ARG A 59 -4.67 5.02 9.53
CA ARG A 59 -4.12 3.75 9.07
C ARG A 59 -4.56 3.41 7.65
N LEU A 60 -5.83 3.66 7.31
CA LEU A 60 -6.34 3.49 5.95
C LEU A 60 -5.62 4.43 4.96
N LEU A 61 -5.34 5.68 5.36
CA LEU A 61 -4.62 6.63 4.54
C LEU A 61 -3.17 6.17 4.28
N GLN A 62 -2.48 5.68 5.31
CA GLN A 62 -1.15 5.08 5.15
C GLN A 62 -1.17 3.90 4.17
N LEU A 63 -2.12 2.97 4.33
CA LEU A 63 -2.24 1.80 3.44
C LEU A 63 -2.60 2.19 2.00
N LEU A 64 -3.41 3.24 1.82
CA LEU A 64 -3.76 3.75 0.50
C LEU A 64 -2.53 4.37 -0.20
N ILE A 65 -1.77 5.21 0.50
CA ILE A 65 -0.55 5.83 -0.04
C ILE A 65 0.48 4.75 -0.38
N HIS A 66 0.69 3.80 0.54
CA HIS A 66 1.53 2.63 0.31
C HIS A 66 1.11 1.85 -0.95
N GLY A 67 -0.19 1.61 -1.11
CA GLY A 67 -0.74 0.94 -2.27
C GLY A 67 -0.48 1.71 -3.57
N ILE A 68 -0.63 3.03 -3.56
CA ILE A 68 -0.36 3.92 -4.72
C ILE A 68 1.12 3.91 -5.07
N CYS A 69 2.02 3.95 -4.08
CA CYS A 69 3.46 3.84 -4.30
C CYS A 69 3.81 2.55 -5.05
N HIS A 70 3.21 1.42 -4.66
CA HIS A 70 3.36 0.18 -5.41
C HIS A 70 2.80 0.24 -6.84
N LEU A 71 1.65 0.88 -7.06
CA LEU A 71 1.12 1.07 -8.42
C LEU A 71 2.00 1.98 -9.30
N LEU A 72 2.81 2.85 -8.70
CA LEU A 72 3.76 3.72 -9.41
C LEU A 72 5.13 3.08 -9.66
N GLY A 73 5.33 1.84 -9.18
CA GLY A 73 6.57 1.08 -9.36
C GLY A 73 7.58 1.23 -8.21
N TYR A 74 7.23 1.90 -7.11
CA TYR A 74 8.06 1.87 -5.90
C TYR A 74 7.91 0.50 -5.21
N ASN A 75 9.02 -0.05 -4.72
CA ASN A 75 9.02 -1.33 -4.03
C ASN A 75 9.96 -1.29 -2.82
N HIS A 76 9.58 -2.01 -1.77
CA HIS A 76 10.36 -2.17 -0.55
C HIS A 76 10.60 -3.66 -0.18
N GLU A 77 9.92 -4.60 -0.84
CA GLU A 77 10.12 -6.04 -0.64
C GLU A 77 11.23 -6.57 -1.56
N ASP A 78 12.16 -7.35 -1.03
CA ASP A 78 13.22 -8.05 -1.77
C ASP A 78 14.10 -7.15 -2.68
N VAL A 79 14.22 -5.86 -2.33
CA VAL A 79 15.04 -4.86 -3.04
C VAL A 79 16.21 -4.35 -2.19
N SER A 80 17.05 -3.49 -2.77
CA SER A 80 18.14 -2.83 -2.05
C SER A 80 17.61 -1.90 -0.95
N VAL A 81 18.43 -1.65 0.07
CA VAL A 81 18.10 -0.72 1.16
C VAL A 81 17.81 0.68 0.63
N ASP A 82 18.57 1.13 -0.38
CA ASP A 82 18.37 2.46 -0.99
C ASP A 82 17.01 2.53 -1.71
N THR A 83 16.62 1.49 -2.46
CA THR A 83 15.31 1.41 -3.12
C THR A 83 14.15 1.37 -2.12
N ALA A 84 14.28 0.59 -1.05
CA ALA A 84 13.27 0.57 0.01
C ALA A 84 13.14 1.93 0.70
N LYS A 85 14.27 2.63 0.90
CA LYS A 85 14.30 3.97 1.47
C LYS A 85 13.63 5.01 0.57
N GLU A 86 13.83 4.93 -0.75
CA GLU A 86 13.15 5.80 -1.71
C GLU A 86 11.62 5.70 -1.57
N MET A 87 11.10 4.48 -1.37
CA MET A 87 9.67 4.27 -1.12
C MET A 87 9.22 4.87 0.22
N GLU A 88 9.98 4.66 1.29
CA GLU A 88 9.68 5.23 2.62
C GLU A 88 9.66 6.77 2.59
N ASP A 89 10.61 7.38 1.90
CA ASP A 89 10.75 8.83 1.79
C ASP A 89 9.56 9.44 1.02
N ILE A 90 9.10 8.80 -0.08
CA ILE A 90 7.94 9.28 -0.84
C ILE A 90 6.62 9.08 -0.07
N GLU A 91 6.47 7.98 0.67
CA GLU A 91 5.29 7.76 1.53
C GLU A 91 5.19 8.85 2.61
N THR A 92 6.30 9.14 3.28
CA THR A 92 6.39 10.19 4.31
C THR A 92 6.06 11.56 3.74
N TYR A 93 6.60 11.87 2.56
CA TYR A 93 6.31 13.12 1.85
C TYR A 93 4.81 13.26 1.53
N LEU A 94 4.19 12.23 0.97
CA LEU A 94 2.77 12.26 0.58
C LEU A 94 1.84 12.36 1.79
N LEU A 95 2.11 11.60 2.85
CA LEU A 95 1.34 11.67 4.11
C LEU A 95 1.35 13.09 4.66
N LYS A 96 2.54 13.69 4.79
CA LYS A 96 2.68 15.06 5.28
C LYS A 96 1.88 16.06 4.44
N ARG A 97 1.95 15.94 3.11
CA ARG A 97 1.21 16.83 2.19
C ARG A 97 -0.30 16.75 2.32
N ILE A 98 -0.85 15.57 2.59
CA ILE A 98 -2.28 15.38 2.75
C ILE A 98 -2.75 15.93 4.10
N SER A 99 -1.96 15.70 5.15
CA SER A 99 -2.23 16.22 6.50
C SER A 99 -2.14 17.75 6.58
N GLU A 100 -1.23 18.40 5.83
CA GLU A 100 -1.10 19.86 5.79
C GLU A 100 -2.16 20.57 4.93
N GLY A 101 -2.83 19.83 4.04
CA GLY A 101 -3.83 20.35 3.11
C GLY A 101 -5.29 20.17 3.55
N SER A 102 -5.53 19.53 4.71
CA SER A 102 -6.86 19.20 5.24
C SER A 102 -7.28 20.13 6.38
#